data_AF-A0A9W6CPW1-F1
#
_entry.id   AF-A0A9W6CPW1-F1
#
_cell.length_a   1.000
_cell.length_b   1.000
_cell.length_c   1.000
_cell.angle_alpha   90.00
_cell.angle_beta   90.00
_cell.angle_gamma   90.00
#
_symmetry.space_group_name_H-M   'P 1'
#
loop_
_entity.id
_entity.type
_entity.pdbx_description
1 polymer ?
#
loop_
_entity_poly.entity_id
_entity_poly.type
_entity_poly.pdbx_seq_one_letter_code
_entity_poly.pdbx_strand_id
1 'polypeptide(L)'
;MPKPTAAANAAPMPASTRRAFLKVGAALGTVAALAVPVAVLPKAEAAVSDPIFALIAEQRRIYEEFREVLTSLSEAFDAGRCLGPEAKAEEAEWLAKWEQACFATLSTVPATAAGLLALIDVVDEPHGYGGCVLTQEQVDRLCATVRAFAAREAAHV
;
A
#
# COMPACT_ATOMS: atom_id res chain seq x y z
N MET A 1 -35.02 10.51 -25.06
CA MET A 1 -34.19 9.81 -24.06
C MET A 1 -33.01 10.68 -23.72
N PRO A 2 -32.85 11.14 -22.47
CA PRO A 2 -31.74 12.02 -22.10
C PRO A 2 -30.43 11.21 -21.92
N LYS A 3 -29.34 11.74 -22.45
CA LYS A 3 -27.95 11.28 -22.28
C LYS A 3 -27.53 11.40 -20.82
N PRO A 4 -26.78 10.45 -20.23
CA PRO A 4 -26.10 10.71 -18.96
C PRO A 4 -24.86 11.58 -19.20
N THR A 5 -24.84 12.70 -18.50
CA THR A 5 -23.76 13.68 -18.42
C THR A 5 -22.60 13.07 -17.64
N ALA A 6 -21.39 13.06 -18.22
CA ALA A 6 -20.17 12.68 -17.50
C ALA A 6 -19.85 13.74 -16.44
N ALA A 7 -19.83 13.34 -15.17
CA ALA A 7 -19.26 14.15 -14.10
C ALA A 7 -17.74 14.05 -14.18
N ALA A 8 -17.13 15.04 -14.83
CA ALA A 8 -15.71 15.33 -14.69
C ALA A 8 -15.47 15.86 -13.27
N ASN A 9 -14.76 15.09 -12.43
CA ASN A 9 -14.01 15.59 -11.27
C ASN A 9 -13.11 14.47 -10.72
N ALA A 10 -12.08 14.11 -11.49
CA ALA A 10 -10.88 13.47 -10.94
C ALA A 10 -9.77 14.50 -11.04
N ALA A 11 -9.73 15.44 -10.09
CA ALA A 11 -8.60 16.33 -9.96
C ALA A 11 -7.44 15.54 -9.33
N PRO A 12 -6.29 15.38 -10.02
CA PRO A 12 -5.10 14.86 -9.36
C PRO A 12 -4.74 15.78 -8.19
N MET A 13 -4.37 15.18 -7.06
CA MET A 13 -4.01 15.95 -5.87
C MET A 13 -2.95 17.01 -6.21
N PRO A 14 -3.14 18.28 -5.80
CA PRO A 14 -2.20 19.34 -6.08
C PRO A 14 -0.86 19.06 -5.39
N ALA A 15 0.23 19.27 -6.14
CA ALA A 15 1.62 19.06 -5.71
C ALA A 15 2.03 19.89 -4.47
N SER A 16 1.18 20.81 -4.00
CA SER A 16 1.41 21.61 -2.80
C SER A 16 1.35 20.79 -1.51
N THR A 17 0.66 19.64 -1.48
CA THR A 17 0.60 18.77 -0.30
C THR A 17 1.90 17.97 -0.08
N ARG A 18 2.70 17.76 -1.13
CA ARG A 18 4.00 17.04 -1.06
C ARG A 18 5.03 17.75 -0.17
N ARG A 19 4.96 19.08 -0.07
CA ARG A 19 5.89 19.87 0.76
C ARG A 19 5.53 19.90 2.25
N ALA A 20 4.30 19.56 2.62
CA ALA A 20 3.90 19.51 4.02
C ALA A 20 4.51 18.30 4.74
N PHE A 21 4.56 17.14 4.08
CA PHE A 21 5.17 15.92 4.63
C PHE A 21 6.70 16.02 4.78
N LEU A 22 7.38 16.70 3.84
CA LEU A 22 8.82 16.98 3.98
C LEU A 22 9.15 17.99 5.10
N LYS A 23 8.21 18.86 5.49
CA LYS A 23 8.41 19.77 6.63
C LYS A 23 8.24 19.09 7.99
N VAL A 24 7.52 17.96 8.05
CA VAL A 24 7.49 17.12 9.26
C VAL A 24 8.80 16.31 9.40
N GLY A 25 9.41 15.90 8.28
CA GLY A 25 10.72 15.24 8.28
C GLY A 25 11.92 16.15 8.55
N ALA A 26 11.83 17.45 8.21
CA ALA A 26 12.92 18.41 8.43
C ALA A 26 13.00 18.96 9.87
N ALA A 27 12.07 18.58 10.76
CA ALA A 27 12.11 18.89 12.18
C ALA A 27 12.78 17.79 13.03
N LEU A 28 13.34 16.75 12.41
CA LEU A 28 14.24 15.80 13.05
C LEU A 28 15.70 16.26 12.88
N GLY A 29 15.99 17.32 13.62
CA GLY A 29 17.25 17.52 14.34
C GLY A 29 18.56 17.34 13.57
N THR A 30 19.12 18.46 13.12
CA THR A 30 20.54 18.73 13.36
C THR A 30 20.77 18.80 14.88
N VAL A 31 20.98 17.65 15.53
CA VAL A 31 21.51 17.62 16.90
C VAL A 31 23.02 17.49 16.78
N ALA A 32 23.68 18.55 17.21
CA ALA A 32 25.11 18.70 17.31
C ALA A 32 25.75 17.49 18.01
N ALA A 33 26.92 17.10 17.50
CA ALA A 33 27.84 16.20 18.16
C ALA A 33 28.18 16.71 19.56
N LEU A 34 27.57 16.12 20.59
CA LEU A 34 28.02 16.20 21.98
C LEU A 34 28.23 14.79 22.49
N ALA A 35 29.50 14.52 22.83
CA ALA A 35 29.96 13.28 23.40
C ALA A 35 29.18 12.93 24.68
N VAL A 36 28.44 11.82 24.65
CA VAL A 36 27.79 11.19 25.80
C VAL A 36 28.01 9.68 25.66
N PRO A 37 28.28 8.94 26.76
CA PRO A 37 28.84 7.60 26.68
C PRO A 37 27.89 6.66 25.96
N VAL A 38 28.46 5.76 25.15
CA VAL A 38 27.76 4.64 24.50
C VAL A 38 27.11 3.79 25.59
N ALA A 39 25.86 4.12 25.93
CA ALA A 39 24.95 3.19 26.56
C ALA A 39 24.65 2.13 25.50
N VAL A 40 25.29 0.98 25.65
CA VAL A 40 24.98 -0.24 24.89
C VAL A 40 23.49 -0.51 25.11
N LEU A 41 22.65 -0.11 24.16
CA LEU A 41 21.28 -0.58 24.08
C LEU A 41 21.34 -2.10 23.97
N PRO A 42 20.58 -2.84 24.80
CA PRO A 42 20.63 -4.28 24.82
C PRO A 42 20.28 -4.78 23.41
N LYS A 43 21.18 -5.61 22.92
CA LYS A 43 21.10 -6.37 21.67
C LYS A 43 19.75 -7.09 21.62
N ALA A 44 18.74 -6.46 21.04
CA ALA A 44 17.45 -7.08 20.80
C ALA A 44 17.65 -8.15 19.73
N GLU A 45 17.61 -9.39 20.21
CA GLU A 45 17.12 -10.62 19.59
C GLU A 45 16.97 -10.59 18.05
N ALA A 46 17.73 -11.49 17.41
CA ALA A 46 17.55 -12.00 16.05
C ALA A 46 16.57 -11.21 15.18
N ALA A 47 17.09 -10.30 14.34
CA ALA A 47 16.39 -9.52 13.31
C ALA A 47 15.02 -10.11 12.90
N VAL A 48 13.98 -9.84 13.69
CA VAL A 48 12.61 -10.23 13.34
C VAL A 48 12.23 -9.23 12.26
N SER A 49 12.32 -9.67 11.00
CA SER A 49 11.85 -8.88 9.87
C SER A 49 10.43 -8.41 10.14
N ASP A 50 10.17 -7.12 9.95
CA ASP A 50 8.83 -6.55 10.07
C ASP A 50 7.84 -7.39 9.25
N PRO A 51 6.74 -7.90 9.84
CA PRO A 51 5.81 -8.79 9.14
C PRO A 51 5.22 -8.16 7.88
N ILE A 52 5.17 -6.82 7.81
CA ILE A 52 4.67 -6.12 6.63
C ILE A 52 5.48 -6.44 5.36
N PHE A 53 6.78 -6.72 5.47
CA PHE A 53 7.59 -7.04 4.30
C PHE A 53 7.18 -8.36 3.65
N ALA A 54 6.85 -9.37 4.47
CA ALA A 54 6.36 -10.65 3.95
C ALA A 54 4.99 -10.51 3.28
N LEU A 55 4.11 -9.69 3.86
CA LEU A 55 2.79 -9.41 3.29
C LEU A 55 2.89 -8.68 1.95
N ILE A 56 3.75 -7.65 1.87
CA ILE A 56 4.00 -6.92 0.62
C ILE A 56 4.55 -7.85 -0.46
N ALA A 57 5.51 -8.72 -0.12
CA ALA A 57 6.07 -9.69 -1.05
C ALA A 57 5.00 -10.66 -1.57
N GLU A 58 4.15 -11.20 -0.68
CA GLU A 58 3.06 -12.10 -1.06
C GLU A 58 2.00 -11.41 -1.92
N GLN A 59 1.62 -10.18 -1.56
CA GLN A 59 0.73 -9.34 -2.37
C GLN A 59 1.27 -9.16 -3.79
N ARG A 60 2.57 -8.85 -3.93
CA ARG A 60 3.20 -8.67 -5.25
C ARG A 60 3.21 -9.97 -6.05
N ARG A 61 3.55 -11.09 -5.40
CA ARG A 61 3.52 -12.41 -6.02
C ARG A 61 2.13 -12.76 -6.55
N ILE A 62 1.09 -12.55 -5.75
CA ILE A 62 -0.30 -12.80 -6.16
C ILE A 62 -0.70 -11.89 -7.33
N TYR A 63 -0.33 -10.61 -7.29
CA TYR A 63 -0.63 -9.68 -8.38
C TYR A 63 0.09 -10.06 -9.68
N GLU A 64 1.34 -10.50 -9.61
CA GLU A 64 2.10 -10.96 -10.78
C GLU A 64 1.44 -12.17 -11.44
N GLU A 65 0.98 -13.15 -10.64
CA GLU A 65 0.22 -14.30 -11.13
C GLU A 65 -1.13 -13.87 -11.73
N PHE A 66 -1.85 -12.99 -11.05
CA PHE A 66 -3.14 -12.48 -11.54
C PHE A 66 -2.99 -11.69 -12.85
N ARG A 67 -1.87 -10.97 -13.02
CA ARG A 67 -1.62 -10.18 -14.23
C ARG A 67 -1.58 -11.04 -15.50
N GLU A 68 -1.13 -12.28 -15.42
CA GLU A 68 -1.13 -13.21 -16.57
C GLU A 68 -2.57 -13.55 -17.01
N VAL A 69 -3.46 -13.74 -16.03
CA VAL A 69 -4.90 -13.94 -16.26
C VAL A 69 -5.50 -12.67 -16.87
N LEU A 70 -5.26 -11.49 -16.27
CA LEU A 70 -5.75 -10.21 -16.79
C LEU A 70 -5.28 -9.93 -18.22
N THR A 71 -4.04 -10.28 -18.55
CA THR A 71 -3.50 -10.13 -19.92
C THR A 71 -4.26 -11.01 -20.90
N SER A 72 -4.45 -12.29 -20.56
CA SER A 72 -5.20 -13.24 -21.40
C SER A 72 -6.66 -12.82 -21.61
N LEU A 73 -7.29 -12.27 -20.56
CA LEU A 73 -8.65 -11.73 -20.63
C LEU A 73 -8.72 -10.48 -21.50
N SER A 74 -7.75 -9.57 -21.39
CA SER A 74 -7.65 -8.37 -22.23
C SER A 74 -7.52 -8.74 -23.71
N GLU A 75 -6.65 -9.70 -24.05
CA GLU A 75 -6.48 -10.16 -25.43
C GLU A 75 -7.75 -10.81 -26.00
N ALA A 76 -8.51 -11.53 -25.16
CA ALA A 76 -9.80 -12.07 -25.56
C ALA A 76 -10.83 -10.96 -25.84
N PHE A 77 -10.86 -9.93 -24.99
CA PHE A 77 -11.71 -8.77 -25.17
C PHE A 77 -11.37 -7.98 -26.44
N ASP A 78 -10.09 -7.70 -26.68
CA ASP A 78 -9.61 -6.99 -27.87
C ASP A 78 -9.89 -7.76 -29.17
N ALA A 79 -9.88 -9.08 -29.11
CA ALA A 79 -10.27 -9.95 -30.22
C ALA A 79 -11.80 -10.07 -30.40
N GLY A 80 -12.60 -9.36 -29.60
CA GLY A 80 -14.06 -9.40 -29.64
C GLY A 80 -14.66 -10.72 -29.15
N ARG A 81 -13.92 -11.52 -28.39
CA ARG A 81 -14.41 -12.78 -27.83
C ARG A 81 -15.14 -12.52 -26.52
N CYS A 82 -16.33 -13.09 -26.39
CA CYS A 82 -17.00 -13.13 -25.10
C CYS A 82 -16.28 -14.10 -24.16
N LEU A 83 -15.99 -13.66 -22.94
CA LEU A 83 -15.51 -14.53 -21.89
C LEU A 83 -16.60 -15.55 -21.51
N GLY A 84 -16.24 -16.83 -21.55
CA GLY A 84 -17.07 -17.91 -21.04
C GLY A 84 -17.26 -17.81 -19.51
N PRO A 85 -18.24 -18.53 -18.95
CA PRO A 85 -18.49 -18.52 -17.50
C PRO A 85 -17.28 -19.00 -16.68
N GLU A 86 -16.47 -19.93 -17.22
CA GLU A 86 -15.26 -20.43 -16.57
C GLU A 86 -14.20 -19.34 -16.41
N ALA A 87 -13.90 -18.58 -17.46
CA ALA A 87 -12.94 -17.48 -17.42
C ALA A 87 -13.36 -16.36 -16.45
N LYS A 88 -14.67 -16.09 -16.36
CA LYS A 88 -15.20 -15.12 -15.38
C LYS A 88 -15.10 -15.61 -13.94
N ALA A 89 -15.28 -16.92 -13.73
CA ALA A 89 -15.13 -17.53 -12.40
C ALA A 89 -13.66 -17.48 -11.97
N GLU A 90 -12.73 -17.81 -12.87
CA GLU A 90 -11.30 -17.71 -12.63
C GLU A 90 -10.87 -16.26 -12.32
N GLU A 91 -11.34 -15.28 -13.10
CA GLU A 91 -11.10 -13.86 -12.82
C GLU A 91 -11.58 -13.46 -11.42
N ALA A 92 -12.79 -13.86 -11.04
CA ALA A 92 -13.36 -13.55 -9.74
C ALA A 92 -12.58 -14.18 -8.57
N GLU A 93 -12.10 -15.42 -8.74
CA GLU A 93 -11.26 -16.09 -7.74
C GLU A 93 -9.93 -15.37 -7.53
N TRP A 94 -9.26 -14.98 -8.62
CA TRP A 94 -8.01 -14.24 -8.53
C TRP A 94 -8.20 -12.83 -7.96
N LEU A 95 -9.27 -12.15 -8.34
CA LEU A 95 -9.62 -10.85 -7.78
C LEU A 95 -9.83 -10.95 -6.27
N ALA A 96 -10.60 -11.94 -5.81
CA ALA A 96 -10.84 -12.16 -4.37
C ALA A 96 -9.53 -12.47 -3.61
N LYS A 97 -8.66 -13.31 -4.18
CA LYS A 97 -7.34 -13.63 -3.60
C LYS A 97 -6.46 -12.38 -3.52
N TRP A 98 -6.47 -11.56 -4.56
CA TRP A 98 -5.72 -10.32 -4.59
C TRP A 98 -6.26 -9.33 -3.55
N GLU A 99 -7.57 -9.09 -3.51
CA GLU A 99 -8.25 -8.24 -2.52
C GLU A 99 -8.00 -8.69 -1.08
N GLN A 100 -7.87 -9.98 -0.83
CA GLN A 100 -7.52 -10.49 0.50
C GLN A 100 -6.09 -10.13 0.90
N ALA A 101 -5.12 -10.25 0.00
CA ALA A 101 -3.72 -9.93 0.27
C ALA A 101 -3.52 -8.42 0.49
N CYS A 102 -4.08 -7.63 -0.42
CA CYS A 102 -4.40 -6.20 -0.29
C CYS A 102 -4.82 -5.82 1.14
N PHE A 103 -5.92 -6.42 1.59
CA PHE A 103 -6.55 -6.11 2.87
C PHE A 103 -5.64 -6.45 4.06
N ALA A 104 -4.94 -7.58 3.98
CA ALA A 104 -3.99 -8.00 5.01
C ALA A 104 -2.83 -7.01 5.15
N THR A 105 -2.28 -6.54 4.03
CA THR A 105 -1.21 -5.53 4.00
C THR A 105 -1.68 -4.21 4.64
N LEU A 106 -2.84 -3.68 4.22
CA LEU A 106 -3.33 -2.40 4.74
C LEU A 106 -3.76 -2.45 6.22
N SER A 107 -4.11 -3.63 6.73
CA SER A 107 -4.58 -3.81 8.11
C SER A 107 -3.45 -4.15 9.10
N THR A 108 -2.23 -4.33 8.62
CA THR A 108 -1.09 -4.71 9.46
C THR A 108 -0.33 -3.47 9.92
N VAL A 109 -0.28 -3.25 11.24
CA VAL A 109 0.52 -2.18 11.84
C VAL A 109 2.00 -2.53 11.74
N PRO A 110 2.82 -1.78 10.98
CA PRO A 110 4.25 -2.08 10.83
C PRO A 110 4.96 -2.06 12.19
N ALA A 111 5.93 -2.94 12.37
CA ALA A 111 6.76 -2.95 13.58
C ALA A 111 7.82 -1.84 13.56
N THR A 112 8.17 -1.33 12.38
CA THR A 112 9.30 -0.42 12.16
C THR A 112 8.92 0.74 11.24
N ALA A 113 9.66 1.85 11.34
CA ALA A 113 9.52 2.98 10.41
C ALA A 113 9.81 2.58 8.95
N ALA A 114 10.77 1.66 8.74
CA ALA A 114 11.07 1.11 7.41
C ALA A 114 9.88 0.34 6.83
N GLY A 115 9.18 -0.45 7.66
CA GLY A 115 7.97 -1.15 7.27
C GLY A 115 6.81 -0.20 6.94
N LEU A 116 6.67 0.90 7.68
CA LEU A 116 5.68 1.94 7.37
C LEU A 116 5.97 2.63 6.04
N LEU A 117 7.23 2.97 5.77
CA LEU A 117 7.61 3.56 4.48
C LEU A 117 7.33 2.59 3.33
N ALA A 118 7.68 1.31 3.48
CA ALA A 118 7.38 0.30 2.46
C ALA A 118 5.87 0.15 2.19
N LEU A 119 5.02 0.26 3.22
CA LEU A 119 3.58 0.28 3.05
C LEU A 119 3.11 1.50 2.25
N ILE A 120 3.66 2.68 2.52
CA ILE A 120 3.34 3.92 1.79
C ILE A 120 3.80 3.79 0.33
N ASP A 121 4.99 3.26 0.08
CA ASP A 121 5.52 3.07 -1.28
C ASP A 121 4.63 2.14 -2.11
N VAL A 122 4.09 1.08 -1.50
CA VAL A 122 3.12 0.18 -2.15
C VAL A 122 1.85 0.91 -2.58
N VAL A 123 1.39 1.88 -1.79
CA VAL A 123 0.20 2.69 -2.08
C VAL A 123 0.49 3.80 -3.10
N ASP A 124 1.70 4.37 -3.10
CA ASP A 124 2.11 5.46 -4.00
C ASP A 124 2.64 4.98 -5.36
N GLU A 125 2.84 3.67 -5.55
CA GLU A 125 3.31 3.13 -6.82
C GLU A 125 2.39 3.57 -7.99
N PRO A 126 2.91 3.82 -9.21
CA PRO A 126 2.10 4.25 -10.37
C PRO A 126 1.07 3.21 -10.82
N HIS A 127 1.33 1.95 -10.48
CA HIS A 127 0.39 0.83 -10.55
C HIS A 127 0.12 0.30 -9.14
N GLY A 128 0.32 1.14 -8.13
CA GLY A 128 0.36 0.85 -6.71
C GLY A 128 -0.99 0.41 -6.24
N TYR A 129 -1.05 -0.85 -5.82
CA TYR A 129 -2.29 -1.60 -5.63
C TYR A 129 -2.96 -2.08 -6.93
N GLY A 130 -2.14 -2.47 -7.92
CA GLY A 130 -2.56 -3.03 -9.20
C GLY A 130 -3.14 -2.03 -10.20
N GLY A 131 -2.88 -0.72 -10.03
CA GLY A 131 -3.45 0.35 -10.84
C GLY A 131 -4.88 0.75 -10.41
N CYS A 132 -5.35 0.22 -9.29
CA CYS A 132 -6.68 0.48 -8.75
C CYS A 132 -6.70 1.72 -7.85
N VAL A 133 -7.76 2.52 -7.94
CA VAL A 133 -8.06 3.55 -6.95
C VAL A 133 -8.47 2.86 -5.65
N LEU A 134 -7.84 3.24 -4.53
CA LEU A 134 -8.23 2.73 -3.22
C LEU A 134 -9.70 3.05 -2.92
N THR A 135 -10.43 2.07 -2.42
CA THR A 135 -11.78 2.27 -1.91
C THR A 135 -11.75 3.10 -0.62
N GLN A 136 -12.86 3.74 -0.25
CA GLN A 136 -12.94 4.48 1.01
C GLN A 136 -12.58 3.58 2.21
N GLU A 137 -13.02 2.31 2.18
CA GLU A 137 -12.68 1.35 3.23
C GLU A 137 -11.16 1.10 3.32
N GLN A 138 -10.48 0.96 2.19
CA GLN A 138 -9.03 0.77 2.15
C GLN A 138 -8.29 2.02 2.65
N VAL A 139 -8.76 3.21 2.30
CA VAL A 139 -8.24 4.49 2.83
C VAL A 139 -8.41 4.57 4.35
N ASP A 140 -9.58 4.22 4.87
CA ASP A 140 -9.88 4.23 6.30
C ASP A 140 -8.96 3.27 7.07
N ARG A 141 -8.69 2.09 6.49
CA ARG A 141 -7.75 1.09 7.05
C ARG A 141 -6.32 1.60 7.06
N LEU A 142 -5.84 2.15 5.95
CA LEU A 142 -4.51 2.75 5.89
C LEU A 142 -4.36 3.85 6.96
N CYS A 143 -5.37 4.72 7.08
CA CYS A 143 -5.41 5.76 8.11
C CYS A 143 -5.36 5.17 9.53
N ALA A 144 -6.12 4.11 9.81
CA ALA A 144 -6.13 3.44 11.10
C ALA A 144 -4.76 2.83 11.43
N THR A 145 -4.12 2.17 10.46
CA THR A 145 -2.80 1.57 10.56
C THR A 145 -1.72 2.61 10.85
N VAL A 146 -1.71 3.74 10.12
CA VAL A 146 -0.78 4.84 10.35
C VAL A 146 -0.96 5.46 11.73
N ARG A 147 -2.22 5.67 12.17
CA ARG A 147 -2.52 6.20 13.51
C ARG A 147 -2.06 5.26 14.61
N ALA A 148 -2.30 3.95 14.45
CA ALA A 148 -1.88 2.94 15.42
C ALA A 148 -0.35 2.90 15.55
N PHE A 149 0.36 2.98 14.43
CA PHE A 149 1.82 3.11 14.42
C PHE A 149 2.28 4.35 15.18
N ALA A 150 1.74 5.53 14.83
CA ALA A 150 2.13 6.79 15.46
C ALA A 150 1.84 6.82 16.98
N ALA A 151 0.71 6.26 17.41
CA ALA A 151 0.35 6.16 18.81
C ALA A 151 1.34 5.27 19.59
N ARG A 152 1.80 4.17 18.98
CA ARG A 152 2.81 3.29 19.58
C ARG A 152 4.14 4.03 19.76
N GLU A 153 4.65 4.67 18.70
CA GLU A 153 5.92 5.41 18.76
C GLU A 153 5.87 6.52 19.82
N ALA A 154 4.75 7.25 19.92
CA ALA A 154 4.57 8.30 20.93
C ALA A 154 4.58 7.79 22.38
N ALA A 155 4.21 6.54 22.63
CA ALA A 155 4.23 5.94 23.96
C ALA A 155 5.64 5.50 24.41
N HIS A 156 6.60 5.44 23.49
CA HIS A 156 7.99 5.06 23.75
C HIS A 156 8.95 6.26 23.87
N VAL A 157 8.44 7.48 23.75
CA VAL A 157 9.16 8.76 23.94
C VAL A 157 8.86 9.32 25.33
#